data_AF-A0A956GPS3-F1
#
_entry.id   AF-A0A956GPS3-F1
#
_cell.length_a   1.000
_cell.length_b   1.000
_cell.length_c   1.000
_cell.angle_alpha   90.00
_cell.angle_beta   90.00
_cell.angle_gamma   90.00
#
_symmetry.space_group_name_H-M   'P 1'
#
loop_
_entity.id
_entity.type
_entity.pdbx_description
1 polymer ?
#
loop_
_entity_poly.entity_id
_entity_poly.type
_entity_poly.pdbx_seq_one_letter_code
_entity_poly.pdbx_strand_id
1 'polypeptide(L)'
;ERRVTSALVPVLVAERGQWMQRVLGTPATDLPVDRHSVMAYTSLFEGWSRGLVTRRRAEALLGVCARLARRRFGDQAALSLGTIGTGAFGDEPCYRDVAELRRDVEVAVAAGVDELSLFDLGGMLRRGPAEAWLDALT
;
A
#
# COMPACT_ATOMS: atom_id res chain seq x y z
N GLU A 1 -13.69 8.41 -18.68
CA GLU A 1 -13.16 7.06 -19.00
C GLU A 1 -12.99 6.26 -17.72
N ARG A 2 -13.13 4.92 -17.77
CA ARG A 2 -13.07 4.07 -16.58
C ARG A 2 -11.61 3.68 -16.32
N ARG A 3 -11.01 4.21 -15.25
CA ARG A 3 -9.67 3.79 -14.81
C ARG A 3 -9.71 2.37 -14.24
N VAL A 4 -8.80 1.51 -14.69
CA VAL A 4 -8.61 0.14 -14.24
C VAL A 4 -7.30 0.07 -13.44
N THR A 5 -7.40 -0.43 -12.22
CA THR A 5 -6.25 -0.59 -11.32
C THR A 5 -6.13 -2.05 -10.91
N SER A 6 -4.94 -2.62 -11.01
CA SER A 6 -4.63 -3.93 -10.40
C SER A 6 -4.08 -3.74 -8.99
N ALA A 7 -4.47 -4.58 -8.04
CA ALA A 7 -3.84 -4.63 -6.72
C ALA A 7 -2.77 -5.74 -6.68
N LEU A 8 -1.57 -5.40 -6.19
CA LEU A 8 -0.42 -6.29 -6.15
C LEU A 8 0.10 -6.43 -4.72
N VAL A 9 0.49 -7.64 -4.35
CA VAL A 9 1.25 -7.85 -3.11
C VAL A 9 2.71 -7.40 -3.29
N PRO A 10 3.38 -6.85 -2.26
CA PRO A 10 4.74 -6.30 -2.36
C PRO A 10 5.79 -7.25 -2.94
N VAL A 11 5.65 -8.56 -2.69
CA VAL A 11 6.60 -9.56 -3.19
C VAL A 11 6.66 -9.60 -4.73
N LEU A 12 5.57 -9.28 -5.43
CA LEU A 12 5.51 -9.27 -6.90
C LEU A 12 6.36 -8.15 -7.52
N VAL A 13 6.60 -7.05 -6.80
CA VAL A 13 7.49 -5.97 -7.24
C VAL A 13 8.91 -6.13 -6.72
N ALA A 14 9.11 -6.96 -5.70
CA ALA A 14 10.42 -7.25 -5.13
C ALA A 14 11.13 -8.43 -5.80
N GLU A 15 10.39 -9.40 -6.36
CA GLU A 15 11.00 -10.54 -7.03
C GLU A 15 11.78 -10.12 -8.29
N ARG A 16 12.97 -10.72 -8.46
CA ARG A 16 13.73 -10.58 -9.70
C ARG A 16 13.33 -11.73 -10.63
N GLY A 17 12.77 -11.38 -11.78
CA GLY A 17 12.51 -12.32 -12.85
C GLY A 17 11.15 -13.04 -12.80
N GLN A 18 10.14 -12.55 -12.08
CA GLN A 18 8.73 -12.99 -12.21
C GLN A 18 8.48 -14.51 -12.06
N TRP A 19 9.25 -15.22 -11.25
CA TRP A 19 9.15 -16.68 -11.17
C TRP A 19 7.82 -17.10 -10.52
N MET A 20 7.35 -16.35 -9.52
CA MET A 20 6.12 -16.69 -8.82
C MET A 20 4.90 -16.52 -9.73
N GLN A 21 4.89 -15.46 -10.54
CA GLN A 21 3.86 -15.24 -11.56
C GLN A 21 3.87 -16.35 -12.63
N ARG A 22 5.05 -16.84 -13.04
CA ARG A 22 5.15 -17.97 -13.97
C ARG A 22 4.61 -19.28 -13.38
N VAL A 23 5.01 -19.60 -12.14
CA VAL A 23 4.58 -20.83 -11.45
C VAL A 23 3.07 -20.82 -11.23
N LEU A 24 2.51 -19.68 -10.85
CA LEU A 24 1.07 -19.51 -10.62
C LEU A 24 0.27 -19.20 -11.89
N GLY A 25 0.92 -19.07 -13.05
CA GLY A 25 0.27 -18.69 -14.32
C GLY A 25 -0.48 -17.35 -14.24
N THR A 26 -0.04 -16.42 -13.38
CA THR A 26 -0.75 -15.18 -13.06
C THR A 26 0.13 -13.96 -13.41
N PRO A 27 0.05 -13.41 -14.64
CA PRO A 27 0.90 -12.31 -15.10
C PRO A 27 0.43 -10.94 -14.57
N ALA A 28 0.26 -10.81 -13.26
CA ALA A 28 -0.35 -9.64 -12.62
C ALA A 28 0.40 -8.32 -12.89
N THR A 29 1.71 -8.39 -13.10
CA THR A 29 2.57 -7.22 -13.39
C THR A 29 2.60 -6.81 -14.86
N ASP A 30 1.98 -7.57 -15.75
CA ASP A 30 1.96 -7.33 -17.20
C ASP A 30 0.53 -7.10 -17.74
N LEU A 31 -0.45 -6.92 -16.84
CA LEU A 31 -1.83 -6.61 -17.22
C LEU A 31 -1.93 -5.20 -17.85
N PRO A 32 -2.71 -5.01 -18.93
CA PRO A 32 -2.88 -3.72 -19.58
C PRO A 32 -3.87 -2.85 -18.80
N VAL A 33 -3.45 -2.36 -17.64
CA VAL A 33 -4.25 -1.52 -16.73
C VAL A 33 -3.65 -0.11 -16.65
N ASP A 34 -4.45 0.87 -16.21
CA ASP A 34 -3.97 2.25 -16.05
C ASP A 34 -2.96 2.38 -14.92
N ARG A 35 -3.15 1.60 -13.85
CA ARG A 35 -2.33 1.64 -12.63
C ARG A 35 -2.09 0.26 -12.01
N HIS A 36 -0.91 0.09 -11.43
CA HIS A 36 -0.55 -1.03 -10.59
C HIS A 36 -0.37 -0.55 -9.14
N SER A 37 -1.36 -0.84 -8.29
CA SER A 37 -1.34 -0.46 -6.87
C SER A 37 -0.68 -1.54 -6.02
N VAL A 38 0.48 -1.23 -5.43
CA VAL A 38 1.15 -2.15 -4.49
C VAL A 38 0.60 -1.96 -3.08
N MET A 39 0.12 -3.04 -2.47
CA MET A 39 -0.41 -3.05 -1.10
C MET A 39 0.71 -3.01 -0.06
N ALA A 40 1.24 -1.81 0.21
CA ALA A 40 2.36 -1.56 1.11
C ALA A 40 1.86 -1.10 2.49
N TYR A 41 1.28 -2.04 3.23
CA TYR A 41 0.58 -1.74 4.49
C TYR A 41 1.52 -1.74 5.69
N THR A 42 1.98 -0.56 6.10
CA THR A 42 2.86 -0.39 7.27
C THR A 42 2.21 -0.88 8.57
N SER A 43 0.90 -0.69 8.73
CA SER A 43 0.13 -1.18 9.88
C SER A 43 0.22 -2.70 9.98
N LEU A 44 0.06 -3.42 8.87
CA LEU A 44 0.20 -4.87 8.83
C LEU A 44 1.66 -5.32 9.03
N PHE A 45 2.62 -4.66 8.37
CA PHE A 45 4.04 -4.97 8.54
C PHE A 45 4.46 -4.87 10.00
N GLU A 46 4.06 -3.81 10.70
CA GLU A 46 4.35 -3.64 12.13
C GLU A 46 3.58 -4.65 12.98
N GLY A 47 2.24 -4.66 12.89
CA GLY A 47 1.40 -5.40 13.82
C GLY A 47 1.51 -6.92 13.69
N TRP A 48 1.55 -7.47 12.47
CA TRP A 48 1.68 -8.91 12.28
C TRP A 48 3.10 -9.44 12.50
N SER A 49 4.11 -8.56 12.50
CA SER A 49 5.48 -8.98 12.83
C SER A 49 5.71 -9.30 14.31
N ARG A 50 4.73 -9.00 15.18
CA ARG A 50 4.82 -9.22 16.64
C ARG A 50 6.09 -8.61 17.26
N GLY A 51 6.48 -7.42 16.79
CA GLY A 51 7.60 -6.63 17.30
C GLY A 51 8.92 -6.78 16.54
N LEU A 52 9.03 -7.66 15.55
CA LEU A 52 10.24 -7.79 14.72
C LEU A 52 10.43 -6.59 13.78
N VAL A 53 9.32 -6.02 13.31
CA VAL A 53 9.27 -4.82 12.47
C VAL A 53 8.69 -3.69 13.30
N THR A 54 9.52 -2.72 13.65
CA THR A 54 9.06 -1.48 14.29
C THR A 54 8.36 -0.58 13.28
N ARG A 55 7.58 0.40 13.75
CA ARG A 55 6.97 1.43 12.89
C ARG A 55 7.96 2.04 11.89
N ARG A 56 9.12 2.47 12.37
CA ARG A 56 10.18 3.05 11.54
C ARG A 56 10.70 2.08 10.46
N ARG A 57 10.80 0.78 10.78
CA ARG A 57 11.17 -0.24 9.79
C ARG A 57 10.05 -0.47 8.78
N ALA A 58 8.79 -0.44 9.20
CA ALA A 58 7.65 -0.52 8.30
C ALA A 58 7.61 0.66 7.32
N GLU A 59 7.85 1.89 7.79
CA GLU A 59 7.99 3.08 6.94
C GLU A 59 9.18 2.95 5.96
N ALA A 60 10.31 2.41 6.41
CA ALA A 60 11.44 2.13 5.52
C ALA A 60 11.10 1.08 4.44
N LEU A 61 10.36 0.03 4.79
CA LEU A 61 9.86 -0.98 3.85
C LEU A 61 8.87 -0.39 2.85
N LEU A 62 7.98 0.51 3.29
CA LEU A 62 7.10 1.28 2.39
C LEU A 62 7.94 2.06 1.37
N GLY A 63 8.97 2.79 1.80
CA GLY A 63 9.87 3.49 0.90
C GLY A 63 10.59 2.57 -0.10
N VAL A 64 10.94 1.34 0.30
CA VAL A 64 11.48 0.33 -0.63
C VAL A 64 10.43 -0.10 -1.64
N CYS A 65 9.20 -0.40 -1.19
CA CYS A 65 8.09 -0.79 -2.07
C CYS A 65 7.77 0.30 -3.09
N ALA A 66 7.68 1.56 -2.64
CA ALA A 66 7.41 2.72 -3.49
C ALA A 66 8.48 2.89 -4.58
N ARG A 67 9.77 2.82 -4.21
CA ARG A 67 10.88 2.90 -5.18
C ARG A 67 10.87 1.73 -6.17
N LEU A 68 10.55 0.53 -5.72
CA LEU A 68 10.47 -0.64 -6.60
C LEU A 68 9.29 -0.51 -7.58
N ALA A 69 8.11 -0.11 -7.08
CA ALA A 69 6.94 0.16 -7.91
C ALA A 69 7.23 1.23 -8.96
N ARG A 70 7.79 2.37 -8.54
CA ARG A 70 8.16 3.47 -9.45
C ARG A 70 9.17 3.03 -10.50
N ARG A 71 10.19 2.24 -10.13
CA ARG A 71 11.16 1.68 -11.08
C ARG A 71 10.54 0.70 -12.07
N ARG A 72 9.57 -0.10 -11.65
CA ARG A 72 8.97 -1.16 -12.48
C ARG A 72 7.85 -0.67 -13.40
N PHE A 73 7.04 0.28 -12.93
CA PHE A 73 5.82 0.73 -13.60
C PHE A 73 5.85 2.20 -14.02
N GLY A 74 6.89 2.96 -13.64
CA GLY A 74 6.99 4.38 -13.97
C GLY A 74 5.75 5.13 -13.48
N ASP A 75 5.11 5.85 -14.41
CA ASP A 75 3.92 6.65 -14.14
C ASP A 75 2.68 5.82 -13.84
N GLN A 76 2.68 4.51 -14.12
CA GLN A 76 1.58 3.61 -13.76
C GLN A 76 1.67 3.10 -12.31
N ALA A 77 2.72 3.47 -11.57
CA ALA A 77 2.85 3.07 -10.17
C ALA A 77 1.80 3.75 -9.27
N ALA A 78 1.17 2.97 -8.42
CA ALA A 78 0.30 3.44 -7.34
C ALA A 78 0.60 2.65 -6.06
N LEU A 79 0.15 3.14 -4.91
CA LEU A 79 0.23 2.41 -3.63
C LEU A 79 -1.12 2.35 -2.93
N SER A 80 -1.36 1.24 -2.25
CA SER A 80 -2.36 1.14 -1.21
C SER A 80 -1.64 1.18 0.14
N LEU A 81 -2.05 2.12 1.00
CA LEU A 81 -1.42 2.40 2.28
C LEU A 81 -2.26 1.88 3.44
N GLY A 82 -1.57 1.25 4.40
CA GLY A 82 -2.08 0.68 5.65
C GLY A 82 -3.54 0.22 5.67
N THR A 83 -4.12 0.27 6.87
CA THR A 83 -5.52 -0.08 7.11
C THR A 83 -6.09 0.83 8.19
N ILE A 84 -7.25 1.45 7.96
CA ILE A 84 -7.98 2.22 8.98
C ILE A 84 -8.89 1.31 9.81
N GLY A 85 -9.46 0.29 9.18
CA GLY A 85 -10.31 -0.71 9.80
C GLY A 85 -9.85 -2.12 9.48
N THR A 86 -10.47 -3.08 10.16
CA THR A 86 -10.25 -4.50 9.90
C THR A 86 -10.88 -4.91 8.56
N GLY A 87 -10.22 -5.84 7.90
CA GLY A 87 -10.59 -6.38 6.61
C GLY A 87 -11.18 -7.79 6.74
N ALA A 88 -10.81 -8.67 5.81
CA ALA A 88 -11.37 -10.00 5.69
C ALA A 88 -11.02 -10.93 6.87
N PHE A 89 -9.89 -10.70 7.55
CA PHE A 89 -9.46 -11.51 8.69
C PHE A 89 -10.07 -11.05 10.01
N GLY A 90 -10.57 -9.81 10.07
CA GLY A 90 -11.28 -9.27 11.23
C GLY A 90 -10.36 -8.85 12.38
N ASP A 91 -9.05 -9.07 12.26
CA ASP A 91 -8.03 -8.78 13.26
C ASP A 91 -6.83 -7.99 12.69
N GLU A 92 -6.97 -7.43 11.47
CA GLU A 92 -5.93 -6.66 10.83
C GLU A 92 -5.48 -5.47 11.72
N PRO A 93 -4.18 -5.36 12.03
CA PRO A 93 -3.63 -4.20 12.69
C PRO A 93 -3.93 -2.95 11.89
N CYS A 94 -4.50 -1.94 12.53
CA CYS A 94 -4.89 -0.68 11.89
C CYS A 94 -3.95 0.46 12.29
N TYR A 95 -3.99 1.56 11.53
CA TYR A 95 -3.41 2.83 11.94
C TYR A 95 -3.90 3.22 13.34
N ARG A 96 -2.98 3.70 14.18
CA ARG A 96 -3.26 4.22 15.51
C ARG A 96 -3.98 5.57 15.42
N ASP A 97 -3.49 6.43 14.54
CA ASP A 97 -3.96 7.78 14.32
C ASP A 97 -3.69 8.26 12.88
N VAL A 98 -4.21 9.44 12.56
CA VAL A 98 -4.05 10.10 11.24
C VAL A 98 -2.58 10.47 10.96
N ALA A 99 -1.76 10.70 11.99
CA ALA A 99 -0.37 11.09 11.81
C ALA A 99 0.49 9.94 11.27
N GLU A 100 0.09 8.69 11.48
CA GLU A 100 0.70 7.54 10.83
C GLU A 100 0.46 7.50 9.33
N LEU A 101 -0.79 7.75 8.90
CA LEU A 101 -1.13 7.84 7.48
C LEU A 101 -0.35 8.97 6.81
N ARG A 102 -0.31 10.15 7.44
CA ARG A 102 0.38 11.32 6.88
C ARG A 102 1.87 11.05 6.64
N ARG A 103 2.54 10.36 7.57
CA ARG A 103 3.93 9.92 7.40
C ARG A 103 4.09 8.92 6.24
N ASP A 104 3.16 8.00 6.07
CA ASP A 104 3.23 7.04 4.96
C ASP A 104 3.05 7.72 3.60
N VAL A 105 2.14 8.70 3.52
CA VAL A 105 1.94 9.54 2.33
C VAL A 105 3.22 10.32 2.01
N GLU A 106 3.83 10.97 3.00
CA GLU A 106 5.12 11.66 2.83
C GLU A 106 6.21 10.72 2.30
N VAL A 107 6.32 9.50 2.83
CA VAL A 107 7.28 8.50 2.37
C VAL A 107 7.02 8.07 0.93
N ALA A 108 5.76 7.86 0.55
CA ALA A 108 5.38 7.46 -0.80
C ALA A 108 5.66 8.56 -1.84
N VAL A 109 5.23 9.79 -1.53
CA VAL A 109 5.42 10.96 -2.39
C VAL A 109 6.92 11.28 -2.55
N ALA A 110 7.70 11.20 -1.46
CA ALA A 110 9.16 11.38 -1.54
C ALA A 110 9.86 10.31 -2.40
N ALA A 111 9.24 9.15 -2.60
CA ALA A 111 9.71 8.11 -3.50
C ALA A 111 9.18 8.25 -4.95
N GLY A 112 8.37 9.27 -5.22
CA GLY A 112 7.82 9.59 -6.54
C GLY A 112 6.54 8.84 -6.88
N VAL A 113 5.75 8.41 -5.88
CA VAL A 113 4.42 7.82 -6.09
C VAL A 113 3.37 8.66 -5.35
N ASP A 114 2.51 9.30 -6.12
CA ASP A 114 1.44 10.21 -5.66
C ASP A 114 0.02 9.64 -5.86
N GLU A 115 -0.12 8.60 -6.69
CA GLU A 115 -1.37 7.85 -6.80
C GLU A 115 -1.52 6.90 -5.59
N LEU A 116 -2.25 7.36 -4.59
CA LEU A 116 -2.41 6.69 -3.30
C LEU A 116 -3.85 6.25 -3.06
N SER A 117 -4.01 5.13 -2.37
CA SER A 117 -5.28 4.58 -1.95
C SER A 117 -5.19 4.09 -0.52
N LEU A 118 -6.34 4.06 0.15
CA LEU A 118 -6.41 3.74 1.58
C LEU A 118 -7.50 2.71 1.81
N PHE A 119 -7.16 1.67 2.57
CA PHE A 119 -8.11 0.71 3.11
C PHE A 119 -8.42 1.14 4.55
N ASP A 120 -9.63 1.11 5.10
CA ASP A 120 -10.93 0.77 4.53
C ASP A 120 -11.87 1.98 4.75
N LEU A 121 -12.67 2.33 3.73
CA LEU A 121 -13.68 3.39 3.81
C LEU A 121 -14.69 3.16 4.94
N GLY A 122 -15.13 1.91 5.15
CA GLY A 122 -16.01 1.59 6.27
C GLY A 122 -15.35 1.86 7.61
N GLY A 123 -14.09 1.46 7.76
CA GLY A 123 -13.25 1.81 8.91
C GLY A 123 -13.11 3.31 9.13
N MET A 124 -12.89 4.07 8.05
CA MET A 124 -12.81 5.53 8.08
C MET A 124 -14.07 6.17 8.68
N LEU A 125 -15.24 5.78 8.17
CA LEU A 125 -16.54 6.31 8.62
C LEU A 125 -16.86 5.97 10.09
N ARG A 126 -16.34 4.85 10.61
CA ARG A 126 -16.58 4.42 12.00
C ARG A 126 -15.66 5.10 13.03
N ARG A 127 -14.46 5.55 12.62
CA ARG A 127 -13.41 5.99 13.55
C ARG A 127 -13.40 7.49 13.85
N GLY A 128 -14.36 8.25 13.35
CA GLY A 128 -14.47 9.70 13.58
C GLY A 128 -14.43 10.48 12.26
N PRO A 129 -14.03 11.77 12.27
CA PRO A 129 -14.16 12.63 11.10
C PRO A 129 -13.36 12.07 9.93
N ALA A 130 -14.08 11.59 8.90
CA ALA A 130 -13.49 11.01 7.70
C ALA A 130 -12.63 12.04 6.95
N GLU A 131 -12.98 13.32 7.07
CA GLU A 131 -12.26 14.46 6.51
C GLU A 131 -10.80 14.45 6.93
N ALA A 132 -10.50 14.18 8.21
CA ALA A 132 -9.12 14.17 8.69
C ALA A 132 -8.26 13.06 8.04
N TRP A 133 -8.87 11.92 7.70
CA TRP A 133 -8.19 10.82 7.00
C TRP A 133 -8.03 11.13 5.51
N LEU A 134 -9.03 11.75 4.88
CA LEU A 134 -8.98 12.17 3.48
C LEU A 134 -7.93 13.28 3.27
N ASP A 135 -7.93 14.29 4.14
CA ASP A 135 -6.96 15.40 4.13
C ASP A 135 -5.52 14.93 4.38
N ALA A 136 -5.33 13.77 5.02
CA ALA A 136 -4.02 13.19 5.21
C ALA A 136 -3.57 12.34 4.02
N LEU A 137 -4.48 11.90 3.15
CA LEU A 137 -4.20 11.12 1.94
C LEU A 137 -3.85 11.98 0.72
N THR A 138 -4.28 13.25 0.72
CA THR A 138 -4.02 14.26 -0.31
C THR A 138 -2.79 15.10 0.00
#